data_AF-A0A0D8IUR2-F1
#
_entry.id   AF-A0A0D8IUR2-F1
#
_cell.length_a   1.000
_cell.length_b   1.000
_cell.length_c   1.000
_cell.angle_alpha   90.00
_cell.angle_beta   90.00
_cell.angle_gamma   90.00
#
_symmetry.space_group_name_H-M   'P 1'
#
loop_
_entity.id
_entity.type
_entity.pdbx_description
1 polymer ?
#
loop_
_entity_poly.entity_id
_entity_poly.type
_entity_poly.pdbx_seq_one_letter_code
_entity_poly.pdbx_strand_id
1 'polypeptide(L)'
;MLLKDVSPETLYCFLEKQGYTILPLAQSKTLTGIHYKDGGGFKVNWGGDRILQYHPATGSHHNGAYYKISSGKTGKVRIDLHGNKI
;
A
#
# COMPACT_ATOMS: atom_id res chain seq x y z
N MET A 1 2.16 16.12 4.49
CA MET A 1 2.63 14.72 4.62
C MET A 1 2.31 13.98 3.33
N LEU A 2 3.24 13.16 2.81
CA LEU A 2 3.32 12.74 1.39
C LEU A 2 2.15 11.90 0.81
N LEU A 3 1.21 11.42 1.64
CA LEU A 3 0.09 10.56 1.22
C LEU A 3 -1.25 10.92 1.89
N LYS A 4 -1.34 12.07 2.55
CA LYS A 4 -2.56 12.51 3.21
C LYS A 4 -3.67 12.70 2.16
N ASP A 5 -4.85 12.13 2.42
CA ASP A 5 -6.06 12.22 1.59
C ASP A 5 -5.91 11.67 0.16
N VAL A 6 -4.83 10.93 -0.12
CA VAL A 6 -4.68 10.20 -1.40
C VAL A 6 -5.49 8.91 -1.29
N SER A 7 -6.53 8.78 -2.13
CA SER A 7 -7.30 7.54 -2.18
C SER A 7 -6.48 6.39 -2.77
N PRO A 8 -6.72 5.14 -2.34
CA PRO A 8 -6.00 3.97 -2.86
C PRO A 8 -6.18 3.79 -4.37
N GLU A 9 -7.36 4.13 -4.90
CA GLU A 9 -7.66 4.08 -6.32
C GLU A 9 -6.85 5.11 -7.11
N THR A 10 -6.80 6.36 -6.64
CA THR A 10 -6.00 7.41 -7.27
C THR A 10 -4.53 7.01 -7.36
N LEU A 11 -3.99 6.46 -6.27
CA LEU A 11 -2.60 6.01 -6.22
C LEU A 11 -2.37 4.81 -7.15
N TYR A 12 -3.27 3.83 -7.16
CA TYR A 12 -3.19 2.68 -8.04
C TYR A 12 -3.18 3.09 -9.51
N CYS A 13 -4.13 3.92 -9.94
CA CYS A 13 -4.22 4.43 -11.31
C CYS A 13 -2.98 5.25 -11.70
N PHE A 14 -2.46 6.07 -10.79
CA PHE A 14 -1.22 6.81 -11.01
C PHE A 14 -0.04 5.85 -11.26
N LEU A 15 0.15 4.86 -10.38
CA LEU A 15 1.25 3.89 -10.50
C LEU A 15 1.13 3.08 -11.81
N GLU A 16 -0.07 2.67 -12.18
CA GLU A 16 -0.35 1.92 -13.43
C GLU A 16 0.01 2.78 -14.64
N LYS A 17 -0.44 4.04 -14.65
CA LYS A 17 -0.13 5.02 -15.71
C LYS A 17 1.37 5.33 -15.83
N GLN A 18 2.11 5.29 -14.73
CA GLN A 18 3.56 5.48 -14.73
C GLN A 18 4.34 4.21 -15.13
N GLY A 19 3.66 3.10 -15.42
CA GLY A 19 4.29 1.85 -15.85
C GLY A 19 4.94 1.04 -14.72
N TYR A 20 4.55 1.28 -13.46
CA TYR A 20 5.01 0.43 -12.37
C TYR A 20 4.39 -0.97 -12.45
N THR A 21 5.19 -1.99 -12.15
CA THR A 21 4.67 -3.33 -11.89
C THR A 21 3.94 -3.34 -10.54
N ILE A 22 2.61 -3.39 -10.59
CA ILE A 22 1.76 -3.47 -9.40
C ILE A 22 1.40 -4.93 -9.14
N LEU A 23 1.82 -5.43 -7.98
CA LEU A 23 1.56 -6.82 -7.55
C LEU A 23 0.53 -6.84 -6.42
N PRO A 24 -0.22 -7.94 -6.26
CA PRO A 24 -1.02 -8.14 -5.05
C PRO A 24 -0.13 -8.22 -3.80
N LEU A 25 -0.75 -8.11 -2.62
CA LEU A 25 -0.03 -8.32 -1.37
C LEU A 25 0.47 -9.77 -1.28
N ALA A 26 1.77 -9.95 -1.08
CA ALA A 26 2.37 -11.26 -0.82
C ALA A 26 2.07 -11.77 0.61
N GLN A 27 1.73 -10.87 1.53
CA GLN A 27 1.38 -11.19 2.91
C GLN A 27 0.26 -10.28 3.40
N SER A 28 -0.89 -10.91 3.65
CA SER A 28 -2.05 -10.36 4.34
C SER A 28 -2.74 -11.50 5.09
N LYS A 29 -3.43 -11.20 6.19
CA LYS A 29 -4.15 -12.21 6.98
C LYS A 29 -5.24 -12.90 6.17
N THR A 30 -5.92 -12.16 5.29
CA THR A 30 -7.08 -12.64 4.52
C THR A 30 -7.01 -12.33 3.03
N LEU A 31 -6.11 -11.44 2.59
CA LEU A 31 -6.11 -10.90 1.22
C LEU A 31 -4.81 -11.20 0.46
N THR A 32 -4.09 -12.25 0.83
CA THR A 32 -2.84 -12.63 0.14
C THR A 32 -3.16 -13.05 -1.30
N GLY A 33 -2.45 -12.48 -2.28
CA GLY A 33 -2.59 -12.82 -3.69
C GLY A 33 -3.82 -12.24 -4.41
N ILE A 34 -4.76 -11.61 -3.69
CA ILE A 34 -5.94 -10.99 -4.29
C ILE A 34 -5.54 -9.65 -4.92
N HIS A 35 -5.89 -9.44 -6.19
CA HIS A 35 -5.61 -8.19 -6.90
C HIS A 35 -6.43 -7.03 -6.33
N TYR A 36 -5.90 -5.81 -6.45
CA TYR A 36 -6.58 -4.61 -5.97
C TYR A 36 -7.98 -4.43 -6.57
N LYS A 37 -8.13 -4.69 -7.88
CA LYS A 37 -9.42 -4.58 -8.59
C LYS A 37 -10.47 -5.59 -8.08
N ASP A 38 -10.03 -6.65 -7.37
CA ASP A 38 -10.89 -7.67 -6.75
C ASP A 38 -11.05 -7.46 -5.22
N GLY A 39 -10.70 -6.27 -4.71
CA GLY A 39 -10.82 -5.91 -3.29
C GLY A 39 -9.58 -6.24 -2.44
N GLY A 40 -8.50 -6.72 -3.06
CA GLY A 40 -7.22 -6.95 -2.41
C GLY A 40 -6.42 -5.67 -2.15
N GLY A 41 -5.23 -5.83 -1.55
CA GLY A 41 -4.24 -4.76 -1.48
C GLY A 41 -3.28 -4.78 -2.66
N PHE A 42 -2.35 -3.83 -2.71
CA PHE A 42 -1.30 -3.81 -3.72
C PHE A 42 0.08 -3.52 -3.14
N LYS A 43 1.11 -3.86 -3.92
CA LYS A 43 2.52 -3.64 -3.64
C LYS A 43 3.23 -3.13 -4.90
N VAL A 44 4.08 -2.13 -4.71
CA VAL A 44 5.04 -1.66 -5.72
C VAL A 44 6.43 -1.60 -5.09
N ASN A 45 7.44 -2.02 -5.85
CA ASN A 45 8.84 -1.79 -5.54
C ASN A 45 9.37 -0.64 -6.40
N TRP A 46 10.22 0.23 -5.84
CA TRP A 46 10.95 1.25 -6.62
C TRP A 46 12.30 1.56 -6.00
N GLY A 47 13.19 2.16 -6.80
CA GLY A 47 14.47 2.69 -6.30
C GLY A 47 15.35 1.65 -5.59
N GLY A 48 15.27 0.38 -5.99
CA GLY A 48 15.98 -0.74 -5.36
C GLY A 48 15.17 -1.38 -4.23
N ASP A 49 15.40 -0.93 -3.00
CA ASP A 49 14.92 -1.58 -1.78
C ASP A 49 13.61 -1.01 -1.22
N ARG A 50 13.00 -0.03 -1.91
CA ARG A 50 11.80 0.65 -1.41
C ARG A 50 10.54 -0.08 -1.84
N ILE A 51 9.63 -0.23 -0.89
CA ILE A 51 8.36 -0.93 -1.07
C ILE A 51 7.23 -0.05 -0.54
N LEU A 52 6.14 0.01 -1.30
CA LEU A 52 4.91 0.75 -1.02
C LEU A 52 3.83 -0.29 -1.09
N GLN A 53 3.05 -0.38 -0.04
CA GLN A 53 1.95 -1.31 0.06
C GLN A 53 0.70 -0.55 0.48
N TYR A 54 -0.42 -0.89 -0.14
CA TYR A 54 -1.74 -0.52 0.37
C TYR A 54 -2.39 -1.76 0.99
N HIS A 55 -2.90 -1.60 2.20
CA HIS A 55 -3.65 -2.61 2.93
C HIS A 55 -5.10 -2.14 3.12
N PRO A 56 -6.10 -2.86 2.56
CA PRO A 56 -7.52 -2.59 2.82
C PRO A 56 -7.89 -2.72 4.30
N ALA A 57 -8.99 -2.09 4.71
CA ALA A 57 -9.51 -2.19 6.07
C ALA A 57 -9.95 -3.63 6.42
N THR A 58 -10.42 -4.39 5.44
CA THR A 58 -10.81 -5.80 5.61
C THR A 58 -9.63 -6.63 6.11
N GLY A 59 -9.78 -7.21 7.31
CA GLY A 59 -8.73 -8.00 7.95
C GLY A 59 -7.56 -7.18 8.50
N SER A 60 -7.68 -5.85 8.53
CA SER A 60 -6.69 -4.96 9.15
C SER A 60 -6.76 -5.02 10.67
N HIS A 61 -5.60 -4.99 11.32
CA HIS A 61 -5.48 -4.86 12.78
C HIS A 61 -5.34 -3.38 13.21
N HIS A 62 -5.31 -2.45 12.26
CA HIS A 62 -5.02 -1.03 12.49
C HIS A 62 -6.26 -0.13 12.37
N ASN A 63 -7.46 -0.66 12.68
CA ASN A 63 -8.74 0.07 12.66
C ASN A 63 -9.03 0.83 11.35
N GLY A 64 -8.53 0.33 10.21
CA GLY A 64 -8.75 0.97 8.93
C GLY A 64 -7.76 0.51 7.87
N ALA A 65 -7.94 1.08 6.68
CA ALA A 65 -7.01 0.92 5.57
C ALA A 65 -5.79 1.81 5.79
N TYR A 66 -4.64 1.39 5.27
CA TYR A 66 -3.39 2.12 5.47
C TYR A 66 -2.38 1.88 4.35
N TYR A 67 -1.45 2.81 4.21
CA TYR A 67 -0.24 2.65 3.43
C TYR A 67 0.92 2.22 4.31
N LYS A 68 1.78 1.37 3.76
CA LYS A 68 3.03 0.98 4.37
C LYS A 68 4.16 1.27 3.41
N ILE A 69 5.12 2.06 3.86
CA ILE A 69 6.36 2.34 3.14
C ILE A 69 7.50 1.67 3.89
N SER A 70 8.38 0.98 3.18
CA SER A 70 9.56 0.40 3.78
C SER A 70 10.79 0.50 2.90
N SER A 71 11.96 0.69 3.52
CA SER A 71 13.27 0.52 2.90
C SER A 71 14.23 -0.07 3.93
N GLY A 72 15.37 -0.61 3.48
CA GLY A 72 16.43 -1.06 4.38
C GLY A 72 17.00 0.09 5.21
N LYS A 73 17.15 1.28 4.60
CA LYS A 73 17.73 2.47 5.26
C LYS A 73 16.80 3.10 6.30
N THR A 74 15.50 3.20 6.00
CA THR A 74 14.53 3.96 6.83
C THR A 74 13.59 3.07 7.64
N GLY A 75 13.73 1.75 7.55
CA GLY A 75 12.81 0.81 8.18
C GLY A 75 11.40 0.90 7.60
N LYS A 76 10.39 0.62 8.43
CA LYS A 76 8.97 0.54 8.03
C LYS A 76 8.18 1.69 8.66
N VAL A 77 7.36 2.36 7.86
CA VAL A 77 6.40 3.38 8.30
C VAL A 77 5.02 2.98 7.81
N ARG A 78 4.01 3.09 8.68
CA ARG A 78 2.60 2.94 8.30
C ARG A 78 1.88 4.27 8.50
N ILE A 79 0.99 4.57 7.57
CA ILE A 79 0.29 5.83 7.47
C ILE A 79 -1.18 5.50 7.17
N ASP A 80 -2.11 5.94 8.00
CA ASP A 80 -3.54 5.83 7.68
C ASP A 80 -3.92 6.74 6.49
N LEU A 81 -5.15 6.65 5.99
CA LEU A 81 -5.57 7.46 4.84
C LEU A 81 -5.67 8.97 5.13
N HIS A 82 -5.67 9.37 6.41
CA HIS A 82 -5.67 10.77 6.85
C HIS A 82 -4.26 11.34 7.00
N GLY A 83 -3.23 10.51 6.78
CA GLY A 83 -1.85 10.92 6.94
C GLY A 83 -1.36 10.90 8.39
N ASN A 84 -1.92 10.08 9.27
CA ASN A 84 -1.36 9.84 10.61
C ASN A 84 -0.53 8.57 10.62
N LYS A 85 0.55 8.56 11.40
CA LYS A 85 1.38 7.37 11.59
C LYS A 85 0.69 6.38 12.54
N ILE A 86 0.75 5.07 12.21
CA ILE A 86 0.12 3.96 12.96
C ILE A 86 1.06 2.76 13.14
#